data_AF-A0A7J2PY52-F1
#
_entry.id   AF-A0A7J2PY52-F1
#
_cell.length_a   1.000
_cell.length_b   1.000
_cell.length_c   1.000
_cell.angle_alpha   90.00
_cell.angle_beta   90.00
_cell.angle_gamma   90.00
#
_symmetry.space_group_name_H-M   'P 1'
#
loop_
_entity.id
_entity.type
_entity.pdbx_description
1 polymer ?
#
loop_
_entity_poly.entity_id
_entity_poly.type
_entity_poly.pdbx_seq_one_letter_code
_entity_poly.pdbx_strand_id
1 'polypeptide(L)' 'MPRVERKVDISAPQEKIFKIIDEDRDYARWNIVVNEVTELGPGNYFFKTNVGDVTSTRIETNPPESLYATQEG' A
#
# COMPACT_ATOMS: atom_id res chain seq x y z
N MET A 1 10.90 17.23 7.81
CA MET A 1 11.16 16.87 6.40
C MET A 1 10.01 17.40 5.54
N PRO A 2 10.24 17.80 4.29
CA PRO A 2 9.16 18.19 3.39
C PRO A 2 8.20 17.02 3.14
N ARG A 3 6.90 17.30 3.08
CA ARG A 3 5.86 16.32 2.74
C ARG A 3 5.71 16.25 1.22
N VAL A 4 5.77 15.05 0.65
CA VAL A 4 5.48 14.82 -0.77
C VAL A 4 4.01 14.45 -0.91
N GLU A 5 3.30 15.12 -1.81
CA GLU A 5 1.90 14.83 -2.13
C GLU A 5 1.75 14.59 -3.63
N ARG A 6 0.95 13.58 -3.99
CA ARG A 6 0.59 13.27 -5.38
C ARG A 6 -0.92 13.08 -5.47
N LYS A 7 -1.53 13.58 -6.54
CA LYS A 7 -2.95 13.43 -6.85
C LYS A 7 -3.09 12.87 -8.26
N VAL A 8 -4.03 11.95 -8.44
CA VAL A 8 -4.35 11.34 -9.73
C VAL A 8 -5.85 11.10 -9.79
N ASP A 9 -6.45 11.41 -10.94
CA ASP A 9 -7.86 11.15 -11.20
C ASP A 9 -8.02 9.80 -11.91
N ILE A 10 -8.84 8.92 -11.34
CA ILE A 10 -9.07 7.57 -11.86
C ILE A 10 -10.55 7.42 -12.20
N SER A 11 -10.85 7.11 -13.46
CA SER A 11 -12.22 6.86 -13.93
C SER A 11 -12.72 5.47 -13.53
N ALA A 12 -12.87 5.22 -12.23
CA ALA A 12 -13.41 3.98 -11.68
C ALA A 12 -14.16 4.26 -10.36
N PRO A 13 -15.10 3.37 -9.94
CA PRO A 13 -15.75 3.50 -8.63
C PRO A 13 -14.74 3.50 -7.48
N GLN A 14 -14.95 4.38 -6.50
CA GLN A 14 -14.07 4.51 -5.32
C GLN A 14 -13.85 3.19 -4.60
N GLU A 15 -14.92 2.41 -4.38
CA GLU A 15 -14.85 1.10 -3.73
C GLU A 15 -13.95 0.10 -4.48
N LYS A 16 -13.96 0.15 -5.81
CA LYS A 16 -13.12 -0.71 -6.64
C LYS A 16 -11.65 -0.34 -6.50
N ILE A 17 -11.34 0.96 -6.45
CA ILE A 17 -9.99 1.45 -6.21
C ILE A 17 -9.55 1.06 -4.81
N PHE A 18 -10.40 1.32 -3.81
CA PHE A 18 -10.12 1.00 -2.42
C PHE A 18 -9.80 -0.48 -2.23
N LYS A 19 -10.59 -1.38 -2.81
CA LYS A 19 -10.34 -2.82 -2.73
C LYS A 19 -8.98 -3.25 -3.32
N ILE A 20 -8.48 -2.54 -4.35
CA ILE A 20 -7.16 -2.84 -4.95
C ILE A 20 -6.02 -2.37 -4.04
N ILE A 21 -6.18 -1.24 -3.36
CA ILE A 21 -5.15 -0.67 -2.46
C ILE A 21 -5.19 -1.26 -1.05
N ASP A 22 -6.31 -1.81 -0.61
CA ASP A 22 -6.45 -2.44 0.71
C ASP A 22 -6.00 -3.90 0.71
N GLU A 23 -5.87 -4.52 -0.47
CA GLU A 23 -5.32 -5.87 -0.63
C GLU A 23 -3.79 -5.82 -0.74
N ASP A 24 -3.09 -5.65 0.38
CA ASP A 24 -1.62 -5.55 0.41
C ASP A 24 -0.93 -6.78 -0.20
N ARG A 25 -1.54 -7.98 -0.08
CA ARG A 25 -1.01 -9.22 -0.64
C ARG A 25 -0.88 -9.18 -2.16
N ASP A 26 -1.72 -8.38 -2.81
CA ASP A 26 -1.76 -8.21 -4.27
C ASP A 26 -0.96 -6.98 -4.76
N TYR A 27 -0.19 -6.32 -3.89
CA TYR A 27 0.54 -5.09 -4.25
C TYR A 27 1.44 -5.25 -5.47
N ALA A 28 2.09 -6.40 -5.64
CA ALA A 28 2.93 -6.68 -6.80
C ALA A 28 2.18 -6.58 -8.15
N ARG A 29 0.84 -6.64 -8.15
CA ARG A 29 0.03 -6.52 -9.36
C ARG A 29 -0.01 -5.10 -9.94
N TRP A 30 0.15 -4.08 -9.10
CA TRP A 30 0.03 -2.67 -9.53
C TRP A 30 1.20 -1.80 -9.11
N ASN A 31 1.95 -2.20 -8.07
CA ASN A 31 3.13 -1.49 -7.61
C ASN A 31 4.39 -2.11 -8.24
N ILE A 32 4.93 -1.43 -9.26
CA ILE A 32 6.08 -1.90 -10.05
C ILE A 32 7.37 -2.09 -9.24
N VAL A 33 7.48 -1.53 -8.03
CA VAL A 33 8.66 -1.74 -7.20
C VAL A 33 8.58 -3.01 -6.36
N VAL A 34 7.38 -3.55 -6.10
CA VAL A 34 7.18 -4.71 -5.23
C VAL A 34 7.26 -6.01 -6.04
N ASN A 35 8.16 -6.90 -5.62
CA ASN A 35 8.33 -8.22 -6.25
C ASN A 35 7.58 -9.32 -5.48
N GLU A 36 7.68 -9.32 -4.16
CA GLU A 36 7.08 -10.32 -3.28
C GLU A 36 6.49 -9.63 -2.04
N VAL A 37 5.38 -10.16 -1.55
CA VAL A 37 4.71 -9.71 -0.32
C VAL A 37 4.67 -10.87 0.66
N THR A 38 5.14 -10.63 1.89
CA THR A 38 5.04 -11.57 3.01
C THR A 38 4.22 -10.92 4.11
N GLU A 39 3.15 -11.57 4.55
CA GLU A 39 2.38 -11.11 5.72
C GLU A 39 3.09 -11.55 7.00
N LEU A 40 3.40 -10.59 7.86
CA LEU A 40 4.04 -10.81 9.16
C LEU A 40 3.01 -10.90 10.29
N GLY A 41 1.80 -10.41 10.04
CA GLY A 41 0.66 -10.44 10.96
C GLY A 41 -0.45 -9.48 10.49
N PRO A 42 -1.56 -9.36 11.24
CA PRO A 42 -2.65 -8.47 10.88
C PRO A 42 -2.16 -7.03 10.68
N GLY A 43 -2.28 -6.51 9.45
CA GLY A 43 -1.85 -5.15 9.09
C GLY A 43 -0.33 -4.95 9.03
N ASN A 44 0.47 -6.00 9.06
CA ASN A 44 1.93 -5.91 9.00
C ASN A 44 2.48 -6.76 7.85
N TYR A 45 3.20 -6.10 6.93
CA TYR A 45 3.66 -6.71 5.69
C TYR A 45 5.13 -6.39 5.46
N PHE A 46 5.86 -7.40 4.99
CA PHE A 46 7.19 -7.23 4.43
C PHE A 46 7.10 -7.25 2.91
N PHE A 47 7.62 -6.21 2.28
CA PHE A 47 7.70 -6.04 0.84
C PHE A 47 9.14 -6.21 0.40
N LYS A 48 9.39 -7.25 -0.39
CA LYS A 48 10.65 -7.39 -1.11
C LYS A 48 10.56 -6.56 -2.38
N THR A 49 11.44 -5.57 -2.53
CA THR A 49 11.34 -4.61 -3.63
C THR A 49 12.60 -4.58 -4.50
N ASN A 50 12.56 -3.86 -5.62
CA ASN A 50 13.73 -3.59 -6.46
C ASN A 50 14.50 -2.31 -6.07
N VAL A 51 14.08 -1.60 -5.02
CA VAL A 51 14.67 -0.33 -4.55
C VAL A 51 15.09 -0.34 -3.07
N GLY A 52 15.03 -1.50 -2.42
CA GLY A 52 15.28 -1.67 -0.98
C GLY A 52 14.06 -2.29 -0.29
N ASP A 53 14.29 -3.30 0.53
CA ASP A 53 13.19 -4.00 1.19
C ASP A 53 12.51 -3.10 2.23
N VAL A 54 11.19 -3.22 2.36
CA VAL A 54 10.38 -2.33 3.20
C VAL A 54 9.45 -3.15 4.08
N THR A 55 9.38 -2.81 5.37
CA THR A 55 8.32 -3.26 6.26
C THR A 55 7.24 -2.19 6.34
N SER A 56 5.98 -2.56 6.15
CA SER A 56 4.83 -1.68 6.18
C SER A 56 3.88 -2.07 7.31
N THR A 57 3.49 -1.10 8.12
CA THR A 57 2.54 -1.30 9.23
C THR A 57 1.32 -0.40 9.02
N ARG A 58 0.13 -1.01 8.95
CA ARG A 58 -1.15 -0.32 8.86
C ARG A 58 -1.45 0.38 10.18
N ILE A 59 -1.78 1.67 10.11
CA ILE A 59 -2.13 2.50 11.28
C ILE A 59 -3.64 2.65 11.38
N GLU A 60 -4.29 2.97 10.26
CA GLU A 60 -5.72 3.24 10.22
C GLU A 60 -6.28 2.91 8.84
N THR A 61 -7.49 2.38 8.84
CA THR A 61 -8.27 2.08 7.63
C THR A 61 -9.68 2.58 7.84
N ASN A 62 -10.15 3.51 7.00
CA ASN A 62 -11.51 4.02 6.97
C ASN A 62 -12.10 3.78 5.57
N PRO A 63 -12.70 2.60 5.30
CA PRO A 63 -13.18 2.25 3.97
C PRO A 63 -14.42 3.07 3.52
N PRO A 64 -14.49 3.53 2.26
CA PRO A 64 -13.47 3.52 1.21
C PRO A 64 -12.68 4.84 1.11
N GLU A 65 -12.72 5.66 2.15
CA GLU A 65 -12.25 7.05 2.17
C GLU A 65 -10.73 7.18 2.29
N SER A 66 -10.11 6.43 3.20
CA SER A 66 -8.69 6.58 3.48
C SER A 66 -8.05 5.36 4.12
N LEU A 67 -6.73 5.27 3.95
CA LEU A 67 -5.89 4.22 4.51
C LEU A 67 -4.51 4.82 4.79
N TYR A 68 -3.97 4.53 5.97
CA TYR A 68 -2.69 5.06 6.45
C TYR A 68 -1.78 3.93 6.89
N ALA A 69 -0.51 4.00 6.48
CA ALA A 69 0.54 3.10 6.94
C ALA A 69 1.86 3.84 7.12
N THR A 70 2.69 3.33 8.02
CA THR A 70 4.11 3.66 8.11
C THR A 70 4.93 2.61 7.38
N GLN A 71 6.06 3.04 6.82
CA GLN A 71 7.00 2.18 6.11
C GLN A 71 8.41 2.46 6.61
N GLU A 72 9.16 1.39 6.86
CA GLU A 72 10.54 1.41 7.33
C GLU A 72 11.39 0.46 6.48
N GLY A 73 12.53 0.93 5.98
CA GLY A 73 13.41 0.21 5.06
C GLY A 73 14.43 1.11 4.38
#